data_AF-A0A5Q4FUF9-F1
#
_entry.id   AF-A0A5Q4FUF9-F1
#
_cell.length_a   1.000
_cell.length_b   1.000
_cell.length_c   1.000
_cell.angle_alpha   90.00
_cell.angle_beta   90.00
_cell.angle_gamma   90.00
#
_symmetry.space_group_name_H-M   'P 1'
#
loop_
_entity.id
_entity.type
_entity.pdbx_description
1 polymer ?
#
loop_
_entity_poly.entity_id
_entity_poly.type
_entity_poly.pdbx_seq_one_letter_code
_entity_poly.pdbx_strand_id
1 'polypeptide(L)'
;MRTLTTCNDTYTRDAQGVWRYPWGHPVPSAVDLTLADLMAMDATVGCTEGIESLRPLTVAEREWLAGRSTSIDQILVRKRPGVRPHAGDLIVGMSAPELHAMTMLTVVDVAQAAGVSKSTIDSYRYRGLLPTPQIIRGRTPLWARPIVRRWLADRPGAGWRSDIYDEATATATADDAGIVAIPDPVSAA
;
A
#
# COMPACT_ATOMS: atom_id res chain seq x y z
N MET A 1 -24.48 -3.76 11.60
CA MET A 1 -23.26 -2.95 11.85
C MET A 1 -22.59 -2.70 10.52
N ARG A 2 -22.22 -1.46 10.22
CA ARG A 2 -21.71 -1.06 8.90
C ARG A 2 -20.18 -1.15 8.88
N THR A 3 -19.63 -1.87 7.91
CA THR A 3 -18.19 -1.90 7.63
C THR A 3 -17.80 -0.56 7.01
N LEU A 4 -16.78 0.08 7.56
CA LEU A 4 -16.20 1.29 6.98
C LEU A 4 -14.95 0.90 6.19
N THR A 5 -14.82 1.43 4.98
CA THR A 5 -13.65 1.22 4.13
C THR A 5 -12.87 2.52 3.96
N THR A 6 -11.55 2.42 3.81
CA THR A 6 -10.68 3.58 3.57
C THR A 6 -9.44 3.20 2.77
N CYS A 7 -8.73 4.22 2.27
CA CYS A 7 -7.56 4.13 1.38
C CYS A 7 -7.84 3.22 0.18
N ASN A 8 -8.78 3.62 -0.68
CA ASN A 8 -9.20 2.86 -1.86
C ASN A 8 -9.67 1.44 -1.53
N ASP A 9 -10.51 1.33 -0.50
CA ASP A 9 -11.09 0.08 0.01
C ASP A 9 -10.07 -0.97 0.49
N THR A 10 -8.82 -0.56 0.71
CA THR A 10 -7.77 -1.45 1.20
C THR A 10 -8.01 -1.86 2.65
N TYR A 11 -8.48 -0.94 3.49
CA TYR A 11 -8.65 -1.21 4.92
C TYR A 11 -10.13 -1.22 5.29
N THR A 12 -10.52 -2.20 6.10
CA THR A 12 -11.90 -2.36 6.56
C THR A 12 -11.96 -2.29 8.08
N ARG A 13 -12.91 -1.52 8.61
CA ARG A 13 -13.19 -1.45 10.05
C ARG A 13 -14.31 -2.41 10.38
N ASP A 14 -14.04 -3.39 11.23
CA ASP A 14 -15.03 -4.38 11.65
C ASP A 14 -16.01 -3.83 12.71
N ALA A 15 -16.97 -4.67 13.10
CA ALA A 15 -17.99 -4.36 14.11
C ALA A 15 -17.39 -4.07 15.50
N GLN A 16 -16.22 -4.64 15.79
CA GLN A 16 -15.48 -4.48 17.03
C GLN A 16 -14.63 -3.20 17.02
N GLY A 17 -14.57 -2.50 15.87
CA GLY A 17 -13.78 -1.29 15.68
C GLY A 17 -12.31 -1.53 15.41
N VAL A 18 -11.95 -2.73 15.00
CA VAL A 18 -10.60 -3.09 14.59
C VAL A 18 -10.47 -2.89 13.09
N TRP A 19 -9.42 -2.19 12.67
CA TRP A 19 -9.04 -2.05 11.28
C TRP A 19 -8.31 -3.28 10.80
N ARG A 20 -8.67 -3.77 9.60
CA ARG A 20 -8.15 -5.00 9.01
C ARG A 20 -7.69 -4.76 7.58
N TYR A 21 -6.63 -5.48 7.20
CA TYR A 21 -6.18 -5.61 5.83
C TYR A 21 -7.22 -6.37 4.97
N PRO A 22 -7.08 -6.37 3.63
CA PRO A 22 -7.96 -7.14 2.74
C PRO A 22 -7.97 -8.65 3.07
N TRP A 23 -6.86 -9.17 3.60
CA TRP A 23 -6.72 -10.56 4.02
C TRP A 23 -7.13 -10.82 5.49
N GLY A 24 -7.85 -9.89 6.12
CA GLY A 24 -8.53 -10.08 7.41
C GLY A 24 -7.67 -9.92 8.67
N HIS A 25 -6.34 -9.84 8.55
CA HIS A 25 -5.46 -9.57 9.69
C HIS A 25 -5.66 -8.14 10.23
N PRO A 26 -5.53 -7.92 11.55
CA PRO A 26 -5.60 -6.58 12.12
C PRO A 26 -4.42 -5.72 11.67
N VAL A 27 -4.67 -4.43 11.42
CA VAL A 27 -3.65 -3.43 11.11
C VAL A 27 -3.00 -2.98 12.42
N PRO A 28 -1.69 -3.21 12.62
CA PRO A 28 -1.03 -2.87 13.87
C PRO A 28 -1.07 -1.37 14.13
N SER A 29 -1.46 -0.98 15.35
CA SER A 29 -1.52 0.42 15.80
C SER A 29 -2.43 1.31 14.95
N ALA A 30 -3.35 0.73 14.19
CA ALA A 30 -4.38 1.50 13.52
C ALA A 30 -5.35 2.08 14.54
N VAL A 31 -5.64 3.37 14.39
CA VAL A 31 -6.59 4.11 15.22
C VAL A 31 -7.63 4.80 14.35
N ASP A 32 -8.85 4.91 14.87
CA ASP A 32 -9.89 5.73 14.23
C ASP A 32 -9.43 7.18 14.19
N LEU A 33 -9.58 7.83 13.04
CA LEU A 33 -9.37 9.27 12.92
C LEU A 33 -10.73 9.96 13.01
N THR A 34 -10.89 10.86 13.98
CA THR A 34 -12.13 11.63 14.10
C THR A 34 -12.04 13.01 13.47
N LEU A 35 -13.18 13.67 13.30
CA LEU A 35 -13.23 15.04 12.81
C LEU A 35 -12.45 16.00 13.74
N ALA A 36 -12.50 15.80 15.06
CA ALA A 36 -11.68 16.57 15.99
C ALA A 36 -10.18 16.35 15.78
N ASP A 37 -9.76 15.10 15.50
CA ASP A 37 -8.35 14.79 15.23
C ASP A 37 -7.88 15.51 13.94
N LEU A 38 -8.72 15.53 12.88
CA LEU A 38 -8.43 16.28 11.65
C LEU A 38 -8.33 17.79 11.89
N MET A 39 -9.27 18.37 12.64
CA MET A 39 -9.26 19.81 12.96
C MET A 39 -8.00 20.20 13.76
N ALA A 40 -7.56 19.34 14.68
CA ALA A 40 -6.34 19.57 15.44
C ALA A 40 -5.07 19.53 14.56
N MET A 41 -5.02 18.60 13.59
CA MET A 41 -3.92 18.53 12.63
C MET A 41 -3.86 19.78 11.73
N ASP A 42 -5.01 20.22 11.21
CA ASP A 42 -5.10 21.39 10.33
C ASP A 42 -4.68 22.68 11.04
N ALA A 43 -5.20 22.89 12.27
CA ALA A 43 -4.82 24.03 13.12
C ALA A 43 -3.31 24.09 13.42
N THR A 44 -2.63 22.94 13.40
CA THR A 44 -1.18 22.86 13.63
C THR A 44 -0.37 23.24 12.39
N VAL A 45 -0.89 22.95 11.19
CA VAL A 45 -0.17 23.16 9.93
C VAL A 45 -0.42 24.58 9.36
N GLY A 46 -1.43 25.29 9.87
CA GLY A 46 -1.73 26.67 9.45
C GLY A 46 -2.22 26.76 8.01
N CYS A 47 -2.62 25.65 7.40
CA CYS A 47 -3.27 25.61 6.10
C CYS A 47 -4.76 25.91 6.29
N THR A 48 -5.29 26.88 5.55
CA THR A 48 -6.72 27.24 5.57
C THR A 48 -7.52 26.55 4.45
N GLU A 49 -6.93 25.58 3.76
CA GLU A 49 -7.65 24.78 2.76
C GLU A 49 -8.52 23.75 3.49
N GLY A 50 -9.83 23.79 3.20
CA GLY A 50 -10.85 23.10 3.98
C GLY A 50 -10.53 21.64 4.31
N ILE A 51 -10.93 21.23 5.50
CA ILE A 51 -10.77 19.85 5.99
C ILE A 51 -11.60 18.91 5.12
N GLU A 52 -10.94 18.27 4.16
CA GLU A 52 -11.56 17.21 3.37
C GLU A 52 -11.59 15.92 4.20
N SER A 53 -12.80 15.39 4.39
CA SER A 53 -13.00 14.08 5.00
C SER A 53 -12.24 13.02 4.19
N LEU A 54 -11.47 12.15 4.87
CA LEU A 54 -10.68 11.08 4.23
C LEU A 54 -11.55 9.97 3.61
N ARG A 55 -12.87 10.10 3.70
CA ARG A 55 -13.86 9.28 3.01
C ARG A 55 -15.09 10.10 2.64
N PRO A 56 -15.90 9.62 1.68
CA PRO A 56 -17.23 10.17 1.44
C PRO A 56 -18.11 10.07 2.69
N LEU A 57 -18.73 11.18 3.08
CA LEU A 57 -19.74 11.20 4.12
C LEU A 57 -21.08 10.70 3.57
N THR A 58 -21.85 10.05 4.42
CA THR A 58 -23.20 9.58 4.10
C THR A 58 -24.22 10.70 4.31
N VAL A 59 -25.45 10.50 3.82
CA VAL A 59 -26.54 11.47 4.07
C VAL A 59 -26.79 11.62 5.57
N ALA A 60 -26.91 10.52 6.31
CA ALA A 60 -27.14 10.56 7.76
C ALA A 60 -26.05 11.34 8.53
N GLU A 61 -24.79 11.16 8.13
CA GLU A 61 -23.66 11.88 8.73
C GLU A 61 -23.71 13.38 8.42
N ARG A 62 -24.06 13.76 7.18
CA ARG A 62 -24.25 15.18 6.81
C ARG A 62 -25.42 15.82 7.56
N GLU A 63 -26.53 15.12 7.69
CA GLU A 63 -27.70 15.60 8.42
C GLU A 63 -27.38 15.80 9.91
N TRP A 64 -26.64 14.87 10.51
CA TRP A 64 -26.21 14.99 11.90
C TRP A 64 -25.20 16.12 12.11
N LEU A 65 -24.19 16.25 11.25
CA LEU A 65 -23.23 17.36 11.29
C LEU A 65 -23.91 18.72 11.13
N ALA A 66 -24.97 18.81 10.33
CA ALA A 66 -25.74 20.02 10.15
C ALA A 66 -26.77 20.30 11.26
N GLY A 67 -26.84 19.44 12.29
CA GLY A 67 -27.81 19.56 13.39
C GLY A 67 -29.26 19.23 13.00
N ARG A 68 -29.49 18.69 11.81
CA ARG A 68 -30.83 18.29 11.31
C ARG A 68 -31.27 16.92 11.80
N SER A 69 -30.34 16.09 12.28
CA SER A 69 -30.61 14.80 12.90
C SER A 69 -29.92 14.67 14.25
N THR A 70 -30.57 14.01 15.20
CA THR A 70 -30.00 13.66 16.53
C THR A 70 -29.75 12.16 16.68
N SER A 71 -30.16 11.35 15.69
CA SER A 71 -29.98 9.90 15.69
C SER A 71 -28.52 9.55 15.46
N ILE A 72 -27.97 8.71 16.34
CA ILE A 72 -26.59 8.25 16.27
C ILE A 72 -26.45 6.82 15.73
N ASP A 73 -27.57 6.12 15.50
CA ASP A 73 -27.56 4.68 15.15
C ASP A 73 -27.05 4.42 13.74
N GLN A 74 -27.08 5.44 12.88
CA GLN A 74 -26.68 5.38 11.48
C GLN A 74 -25.35 6.07 11.19
N ILE A 75 -24.68 6.62 12.21
CA ILE A 75 -23.41 7.32 12.07
C ILE A 75 -22.29 6.58 12.81
N LEU A 76 -21.07 6.74 12.34
CA LEU A 76 -19.89 6.12 12.94
C LEU A 76 -19.18 7.15 13.82
N VAL A 77 -19.36 7.03 15.13
CA VAL A 77 -18.76 7.93 16.13
C VAL A 77 -17.90 7.16 17.11
N ARG A 78 -16.81 7.79 17.57
CA ARG A 78 -16.00 7.30 18.69
C ARG A 78 -16.84 7.39 19.97
N LYS A 79 -17.31 6.26 20.47
CA LYS A 79 -18.11 6.22 21.70
C LYS A 79 -17.21 6.36 22.93
N ARG A 80 -17.57 7.27 23.83
CA ARG A 80 -16.94 7.44 25.14
C ARG A 80 -17.94 7.07 26.24
N PRO A 81 -17.57 6.26 27.24
CA PRO A 81 -18.49 5.88 28.32
C PRO A 81 -19.05 7.12 29.04
N GLY A 82 -20.38 7.18 29.19
CA GLY A 82 -21.06 8.27 29.91
C GLY A 82 -21.11 9.62 29.20
N VAL A 83 -20.57 9.74 27.98
CA VAL A 83 -20.54 11.00 27.22
C VAL A 83 -21.35 10.84 25.93
N ARG A 84 -22.28 11.77 25.69
CA ARG A 84 -23.01 11.82 24.42
C ARG A 84 -22.04 12.24 23.30
N PRO A 85 -21.96 11.49 22.18
CA PRO A 85 -21.10 11.85 21.06
C PRO A 85 -21.46 13.23 20.50
N HIS A 86 -20.44 14.03 20.17
CA HIS A 86 -20.58 15.33 19.50
C HIS A 86 -19.95 15.28 18.11
N ALA A 87 -20.17 16.31 17.27
CA ALA A 87 -19.68 16.34 15.88
C ALA A 87 -18.20 15.94 15.70
N GLY A 88 -17.35 16.33 16.65
CA GLY A 88 -15.92 16.00 16.68
C GLY A 88 -15.60 14.52 16.90
N ASP A 89 -16.53 13.72 17.40
CA ASP A 89 -16.39 12.26 17.56
C ASP A 89 -16.65 11.49 16.26
N LEU A 90 -17.12 12.15 15.19
CA LEU A 90 -17.37 11.50 13.91
C LEU A 90 -16.09 10.86 13.38
N ILE A 91 -16.12 9.56 13.12
CA ILE A 91 -15.01 8.82 12.53
C ILE A 91 -15.01 9.09 11.02
N VAL A 92 -13.97 9.77 10.56
CA VAL A 92 -13.80 10.24 9.18
C VAL A 92 -12.73 9.45 8.43
N GLY A 93 -11.98 8.58 9.12
CA GLY A 93 -11.00 7.70 8.50
C GLY A 93 -10.22 6.91 9.54
N MET A 94 -8.99 6.57 9.17
CA MET A 94 -8.03 5.94 10.07
C MET A 94 -6.67 6.61 9.98
N SER A 95 -5.87 6.42 11.03
CA SER A 95 -4.43 6.62 10.98
C SER A 95 -3.74 5.30 11.34
N ALA A 96 -2.64 5.01 10.65
CA ALA A 96 -1.75 3.91 11.00
C ALA A 96 -0.31 4.33 10.68
N PRO A 97 0.70 3.89 11.47
CA PRO A 97 2.10 4.26 11.22
C PRO A 97 2.57 3.91 9.80
N GLU A 98 2.08 2.80 9.24
CA GLU A 98 2.41 2.34 7.88
C GLU A 98 1.82 3.20 6.75
N LEU A 99 0.82 4.04 7.07
CA LEU A 99 0.20 4.99 6.15
C LEU A 99 0.84 6.38 6.23
N HIS A 100 1.85 6.55 7.09
CA HIS A 100 2.60 7.79 7.15
C HIS A 100 3.45 7.94 5.88
N ALA A 101 3.28 9.04 5.14
CA ALA A 101 3.88 9.24 3.81
C ALA A 101 5.40 8.99 3.74
N MET A 102 6.15 9.28 4.81
CA MET A 102 7.60 9.01 4.88
C MET A 102 7.98 7.53 4.98
N THR A 103 7.03 6.65 5.31
CA THR A 103 7.25 5.20 5.45
C THR A 103 6.71 4.40 4.27
N MET A 104 5.93 5.05 3.41
CA MET A 104 5.31 4.43 2.24
C MET A 104 6.28 4.32 1.08
N LEU A 105 6.03 3.35 0.21
CA LEU A 105 6.88 3.01 -0.92
C LEU A 105 6.39 3.73 -2.17
N THR A 106 7.33 4.33 -2.91
CA THR A 106 7.10 4.83 -4.26
C THR A 106 7.25 3.71 -5.29
N VAL A 107 6.98 4.00 -6.56
CA VAL A 107 7.22 3.06 -7.68
C VAL A 107 8.67 2.55 -7.69
N VAL A 108 9.63 3.41 -7.36
CA VAL A 108 11.06 3.06 -7.36
C VAL A 108 11.36 2.09 -6.22
N ASP A 109 10.84 2.34 -5.03
CA ASP A 109 11.04 1.45 -3.87
C ASP A 109 10.40 0.09 -4.09
N VAL A 110 9.21 0.05 -4.72
CA VAL A 110 8.54 -1.20 -5.11
C VAL A 110 9.38 -1.96 -6.13
N ALA A 111 9.94 -1.28 -7.14
CA ALA A 111 10.80 -1.90 -8.15
C ALA A 111 12.05 -2.53 -7.53
N GLN A 112 12.71 -1.80 -6.63
CA GLN A 112 13.86 -2.29 -5.88
C GLN A 112 13.50 -3.51 -5.02
N ALA A 113 12.40 -3.45 -4.26
CA ALA A 113 11.94 -4.57 -3.45
C ALA A 113 11.54 -5.80 -4.29
N ALA A 114 11.08 -5.55 -5.52
CA ALA A 114 10.68 -6.57 -6.49
C ALA A 114 11.84 -7.15 -7.30
N GLY A 115 13.04 -6.56 -7.25
CA GLY A 115 14.17 -6.96 -8.08
C GLY A 115 13.94 -6.76 -9.58
N VAL A 116 13.16 -5.76 -9.98
CA VAL A 116 12.84 -5.47 -11.40
C VAL A 116 13.03 -3.99 -11.72
N SER A 117 12.97 -3.62 -13.00
CA SER A 117 13.06 -2.23 -13.41
C SER A 117 11.80 -1.44 -12.99
N LYS A 118 11.96 -0.11 -12.86
CA LYS A 118 10.83 0.80 -12.66
C LYS A 118 9.79 0.67 -13.78
N SER A 119 10.22 0.51 -15.04
CA SER A 119 9.31 0.37 -16.18
C SER A 119 8.46 -0.90 -16.10
N THR A 120 9.00 -1.99 -15.55
CA THR A 120 8.24 -3.21 -15.26
C THR A 120 7.14 -2.96 -14.23
N ILE A 121 7.45 -2.24 -13.15
CA ILE A 121 6.43 -1.86 -12.14
C ILE A 121 5.38 -0.91 -12.73
N ASP A 122 5.78 0.09 -13.53
CA ASP A 122 4.82 0.95 -14.23
C ASP A 122 3.90 0.13 -15.17
N SER A 123 4.45 -0.87 -15.86
CA SER A 123 3.67 -1.80 -16.69
C SER A 123 2.69 -2.63 -15.86
N TYR A 124 3.13 -3.18 -14.73
CA TYR A 124 2.25 -3.90 -13.81
C TYR A 124 1.14 -3.00 -13.28
N ARG A 125 1.43 -1.72 -12.98
CA ARG A 125 0.43 -0.77 -12.51
C ARG A 125 -0.61 -0.49 -13.57
N TYR A 126 -0.17 -0.22 -14.81
CA TYR A 126 -1.07 0.03 -15.93
C TYR A 126 -1.97 -1.18 -16.24
N ARG A 127 -1.45 -2.40 -16.05
CA ARG A 127 -2.19 -3.66 -16.26
C ARG A 127 -3.04 -4.09 -15.06
N GLY A 128 -3.02 -3.36 -13.95
CA GLY A 128 -3.76 -3.73 -12.73
C GLY A 128 -3.19 -4.95 -11.98
N LEU A 129 -1.92 -5.30 -12.22
CA LEU A 129 -1.24 -6.42 -11.56
C LEU A 129 -0.59 -6.03 -10.22
N LEU A 130 -0.43 -4.73 -9.98
CA LEU A 130 -0.02 -4.19 -8.68
C LEU A 130 -1.26 -3.89 -7.84
N PRO A 131 -1.16 -3.97 -6.51
CA PRO A 131 -2.21 -3.52 -5.62
C PRO A 131 -2.49 -2.03 -5.85
N THR A 132 -3.73 -1.60 -5.60
CA THR A 132 -4.09 -0.19 -5.63
C THR A 132 -3.23 0.59 -4.63
N PRO A 133 -2.65 1.75 -5.01
CA PRO A 133 -1.93 2.59 -4.07
C PRO A 133 -2.86 3.09 -2.97
N GLN A 134 -2.38 3.15 -1.72
CA GLN A 134 -3.18 3.64 -0.59
C GLN A 134 -3.29 5.17 -0.62
N ILE A 135 -2.28 5.87 -1.14
CA ILE A 135 -2.23 7.34 -1.23
C ILE A 135 -1.67 7.74 -2.59
N ILE A 136 -2.18 8.83 -3.17
CA ILE A 136 -1.58 9.51 -4.31
C ILE A 136 -1.14 10.90 -3.83
N ARG A 137 0.17 11.16 -3.81
CA ARG A 137 0.73 12.47 -3.45
C ARG A 137 1.10 13.23 -4.72
N GLY A 138 0.27 14.20 -5.10
CA GLY A 138 0.38 14.88 -6.39
C GLY A 138 0.17 13.88 -7.53
N ARG A 139 1.26 13.47 -8.19
CA ARG A 139 1.24 12.45 -9.27
C ARG A 139 1.91 11.13 -8.85
N THR A 140 2.39 11.05 -7.61
CA THR A 140 3.20 9.93 -7.11
C THR A 140 2.31 8.96 -6.34
N PRO A 141 2.07 7.73 -6.85
CA PRO A 141 1.39 6.70 -6.09
C PRO A 141 2.30 6.17 -4.97
N LEU A 142 1.69 5.92 -3.81
CA LEU A 142 2.35 5.44 -2.60
C LEU A 142 1.65 4.18 -2.09
N TRP A 143 2.45 3.18 -1.71
CA TRP A 143 1.96 1.91 -1.16
C TRP A 143 2.46 1.68 0.26
N ALA A 144 1.59 1.12 1.11
CA ALA A 144 2.01 0.66 2.42
C ALA A 144 2.92 -0.58 2.30
N ARG A 145 3.98 -0.65 3.12
CA ARG A 145 4.96 -1.75 3.07
C ARG A 145 4.31 -3.14 3.23
N PRO A 146 3.34 -3.37 4.14
CA PRO A 146 2.71 -4.68 4.27
C PRO A 146 1.93 -5.12 3.02
N ILE A 147 1.29 -4.17 2.33
CA ILE A 147 0.57 -4.43 1.07
C ILE A 147 1.54 -4.91 -0.01
N VAL A 148 2.67 -4.22 -0.17
CA VAL A 148 3.70 -4.62 -1.15
C VAL A 148 4.35 -5.94 -0.77
N ARG A 149 4.65 -6.18 0.51
CA ARG A 149 5.18 -7.48 0.97
C ARG A 149 4.22 -8.63 0.67
N ARG A 150 2.93 -8.43 0.92
CA ARG A 150 1.90 -9.42 0.61
C ARG A 150 1.85 -9.70 -0.89
N TRP A 151 1.81 -8.64 -1.70
CA TRP A 151 1.85 -8.76 -3.15
C TRP A 151 3.11 -9.48 -3.64
N LEU A 152 4.29 -9.20 -3.08
CA LEU A 152 5.53 -9.90 -3.44
C LEU A 152 5.48 -11.40 -3.14
N ALA A 153 4.84 -11.81 -2.04
CA ALA A 153 4.67 -13.21 -1.68
C ALA A 153 3.71 -13.94 -2.63
N ASP A 154 2.66 -13.26 -3.10
CA ASP A 154 1.62 -13.83 -3.97
C ASP A 154 1.91 -13.60 -5.48
N ARG A 155 2.92 -12.79 -5.80
CA ARG A 155 3.26 -12.35 -7.16
C ARG A 155 3.64 -13.55 -8.04
N PRO A 156 3.11 -13.63 -9.27
CA PRO A 156 3.64 -14.52 -10.31
C PRO A 156 5.06 -14.11 -10.73
N GLY A 157 6.07 -14.59 -10.00
CA GLY A 157 7.44 -14.83 -10.47
C GLY A 157 8.52 -13.75 -10.23
N ALA A 158 9.58 -14.19 -9.56
CA ALA A 158 10.96 -14.14 -10.06
C ALA A 158 11.51 -15.58 -10.01
N GLY A 159 11.23 -16.41 -11.02
CA GLY A 159 11.58 -17.84 -10.99
C GLY A 159 10.74 -18.78 -11.86
N TRP A 160 9.65 -18.33 -12.50
CA TRP A 160 8.85 -19.21 -13.39
C TRP A 160 9.64 -19.70 -14.62
N ARG A 161 10.82 -19.13 -14.90
CA ARG A 161 11.74 -19.55 -15.97
C ARG A 161 13.16 -19.84 -15.48
N SER A 162 13.32 -20.47 -14.31
CA SER A 162 14.64 -20.96 -13.89
C SER A 162 15.11 -22.15 -14.76
N ASP A 163 14.20 -22.81 -15.47
CA ASP A 163 14.50 -23.89 -16.42
C ASP A 163 15.30 -23.43 -17.65
N ILE A 164 15.19 -22.17 -18.06
CA ILE A 164 15.85 -21.69 -19.30
C ILE A 164 17.33 -21.31 -19.09
N TYR A 165 17.77 -21.05 -17.86
CA TYR A 165 19.13 -20.56 -17.59
C TYR A 165 20.04 -21.57 -16.87
N ASP A 166 19.52 -22.70 -16.39
CA ASP A 166 20.35 -23.76 -15.80
C ASP A 166 21.16 -24.54 -16.86
N GLU A 167 20.75 -24.58 -18.13
CA GLU A 167 21.48 -25.28 -19.21
C GLU A 167 22.67 -24.49 -19.79
N ALA A 168 22.62 -23.15 -19.75
CA ALA A 168 23.64 -22.30 -20.37
C ALA A 168 24.95 -22.22 -19.58
N THR A 169 24.92 -22.54 -18.28
CA THR A 169 26.10 -22.43 -17.40
C THR A 169 26.79 -23.79 -17.17
N ALA A 170 26.09 -24.91 -17.39
CA ALA A 170 26.66 -26.26 -17.26
C ALA A 170 27.47 -26.71 -18.50
N THR A 171 27.12 -26.18 -19.68
CA THR A 171 27.76 -26.61 -20.95
C THR A 171 29.10 -25.89 -21.22
N ALA A 172 29.37 -24.76 -20.56
CA ALA A 172 30.60 -23.99 -20.78
C ALA A 172 31.83 -24.55 -20.04
N THR A 173 31.69 -25.58 -19.18
CA THR A 173 32.82 -26.18 -18.44
C THR A 173 33.26 -27.53 -19.00
N ALA A 174 32.55 -28.09 -19.99
CA ALA A 174 32.82 -29.43 -20.51
C ALA A 174 33.52 -29.47 -21.89
N ASP A 175 33.55 -28.38 -22.66
CA ASP A 175 34.07 -28.36 -24.04
C ASP A 175 35.45 -27.69 -24.23
N ASP A 176 36.13 -27.24 -23.15
CA ASP A 176 37.49 -26.67 -23.25
C ASP A 176 38.61 -27.74 -23.15
N ALA A 177 38.26 -29.03 -23.25
CA ALA A 177 39.21 -30.14 -23.18
C ALA A 177 39.27 -30.92 -24.51
N GLY A 178 39.62 -30.25 -25.61
CA GLY A 178 40.09 -30.95 -26.79
C GLY A 178 39.98 -30.18 -28.09
N ILE A 179 41.12 -29.71 -28.60
CA ILE A 179 41.57 -29.75 -30.02
C ILE A 179 42.86 -28.89 -30.09
N VAL A 180 44.08 -29.45 -30.15
CA VAL A 180 44.86 -30.03 -31.27
C VAL A 180 46.17 -29.24 -31.35
N ALA A 181 47.27 -29.98 -31.32
CA ALA A 181 48.64 -29.51 -31.54
C ALA A 181 48.81 -28.89 -32.94
N ILE A 182 49.51 -27.75 -33.00
CA ILE A 182 50.05 -27.18 -34.24
C ILE A 182 51.58 -27.39 -34.18
N PRO A 183 52.24 -27.92 -35.23
CA PRO A 183 53.67 -28.20 -35.21
C PRO A 183 54.52 -26.95 -35.48
N ASP A 184 55.72 -26.92 -34.90
CA ASP A 184 56.78 -25.93 -35.13
C ASP A 184 57.23 -25.87 -36.60
N PRO A 185 57.52 -24.67 -37.14
CA PRO A 185 58.44 -24.51 -38.26
C PRO A 185 59.77 -23.89 -37.81
N VAL A 186 60.80 -24.74 -37.79
CA VAL A 186 62.17 -24.56 -38.31
C VAL A 186 62.80 -23.16 -38.19
N SER A 187 63.83 -23.06 -37.34
CA SER A 187 64.86 -22.03 -37.37
C SER A 187 65.61 -22.01 -38.70
N ALA A 188 65.64 -20.85 -39.35
CA ALA A 188 66.63 -20.49 -40.35
C ALA A 188 67.13 -19.07 -40.06
N ALA A 189 68.34 -18.99 -39.49
CA ALA A 189 69.38 -17.97 -39.72
C ALA A 189 70.57 -18.26 -38.79
#